data_AF-A0A8H6B1Q4-F1
#
_entry.id   AF-A0A8H6B1Q4-F1
#
_cell.length_a   1.000
_cell.length_b   1.000
_cell.length_c   1.000
_cell.angle_alpha   90.00
_cell.angle_beta   90.00
_cell.angle_gamma   90.00
#
_symmetry.space_group_name_H-M   'P 1'
#
loop_
_entity.id
_entity.type
_entity.pdbx_description
1 polymer ?
#
loop_
_entity_poly.entity_id
_entity_poly.type
_entity_poly.pdbx_seq_one_letter_code
_entity_poly.pdbx_strand_id
1 'polypeptide(L)'
;MSEISGIPPAETSPASALPLPIPTPSPPQIPTPQALQSWLPLYLSKTDSVLTHLSKLLSTPSGTDVLLCTIGYSSLLTSNLLSRLSLHQIRQAARLLIEKAIALPPNTTIVLSPSNIPVPSSRLLLLATRFKALSALISDFRTFGRLWGLLAIYKWAKATWNSPPEDTLIRKIVQIQVLANLCYQVLENGAYLSSKNILSWDKTKQAKAGIWSVRCWMVHVGLDIVKLGIEYGRRDKEMAEVKGEKEKEHREWMERWRKSLIVNLAYAPLTVHWSLEGGLVTEFWVGLLGTVAGGTSLRYLWRNTA
;
A
#
# COMPACT_ATOMS: atom_id res chain seq x y z
N MET A 1 84.59 -14.38 -10.06
CA MET A 1 83.44 -15.13 -10.61
C MET A 1 82.31 -14.14 -10.80
N SER A 2 81.97 -13.91 -12.08
CA SER A 2 80.77 -13.33 -12.73
C SER A 2 79.84 -12.41 -11.93
N GLU A 3 79.80 -11.12 -12.26
CA GLU A 3 78.93 -10.48 -13.28
C GLU A 3 77.47 -10.35 -12.83
N ILE A 4 77.12 -9.15 -12.33
CA ILE A 4 75.73 -8.70 -12.24
C ILE A 4 75.48 -7.84 -13.48
N SER A 5 74.83 -8.48 -14.44
CA SER A 5 74.26 -7.90 -15.65
C SER A 5 72.94 -7.18 -15.33
N GLY A 6 72.69 -6.04 -15.98
CA GLY A 6 71.34 -5.77 -16.50
C GLY A 6 70.74 -4.38 -16.34
N ILE A 7 70.82 -3.61 -17.44
CA ILE A 7 69.74 -2.78 -18.05
C ILE A 7 69.58 -1.32 -17.53
N PRO A 8 69.51 -0.31 -18.45
CA PRO A 8 69.47 1.13 -18.14
C PRO A 8 68.09 1.61 -17.65
N PRO A 9 68.01 2.80 -17.02
CA PRO A 9 66.78 3.32 -16.42
C PRO A 9 65.67 3.57 -17.45
N ALA A 10 64.43 3.35 -17.04
CA ALA A 10 63.23 3.56 -17.84
C ALA A 10 63.01 5.05 -18.15
N GLU A 11 63.10 5.42 -19.43
CA GLU A 11 62.52 6.66 -19.94
C GLU A 11 61.00 6.50 -19.99
N THR A 12 60.27 7.11 -19.05
CA THR A 12 58.85 7.39 -19.22
C THR A 12 58.57 8.84 -18.85
N SER A 13 58.84 9.72 -19.81
CA SER A 13 58.38 11.11 -19.79
C SER A 13 56.91 11.15 -20.23
N PRO A 14 55.97 11.73 -19.45
CA PRO A 14 54.53 11.64 -19.72
C PRO A 14 54.06 12.74 -20.70
N ALA A 15 54.80 12.96 -21.79
CA ALA A 15 54.56 14.08 -22.70
C ALA A 15 53.99 13.69 -24.07
N SER A 16 53.65 12.41 -24.30
CA SER A 16 53.12 11.95 -25.60
C SER A 16 51.99 10.93 -25.46
N ALA A 17 50.93 11.30 -24.74
CA ALA A 17 49.64 10.63 -24.82
C ALA A 17 48.65 11.60 -25.46
N LEU A 18 48.42 11.46 -26.78
CA LEU A 18 47.31 12.13 -27.45
C LEU A 18 46.00 11.63 -26.80
N PRO A 19 45.11 12.50 -26.30
CA PRO A 19 43.84 12.03 -25.74
C PRO A 19 42.96 11.47 -26.86
N LEU A 20 42.58 10.21 -26.73
CA LEU A 20 41.56 9.58 -27.59
C LEU A 20 40.24 10.36 -27.45
N PRO A 21 39.51 10.64 -28.55
CA PRO A 21 38.21 11.29 -28.46
C PRO A 21 37.25 10.42 -27.64
N ILE A 22 36.74 10.97 -26.53
CA ILE A 22 35.67 10.35 -25.76
C ILE A 22 34.43 10.34 -26.68
N PRO A 23 33.82 9.18 -26.98
CA PRO A 23 32.59 9.15 -27.77
C PRO A 23 31.49 9.88 -27.00
N THR A 24 31.05 11.02 -27.53
CA THR A 24 29.86 11.74 -27.05
C THR A 24 28.67 10.77 -27.05
N PRO A 25 27.92 10.65 -25.94
CA PRO A 25 26.72 9.83 -25.91
C PRO A 25 25.73 10.37 -26.95
N SER A 26 25.30 9.49 -27.87
CA SER A 26 24.32 9.85 -28.89
C SER A 26 23.02 10.30 -28.21
N PRO A 27 22.34 11.33 -28.73
CA PRO A 27 21.04 11.74 -28.20
C PRO A 27 20.04 10.59 -28.30
N PRO A 28 19.05 10.50 -27.39
CA PRO A 28 18.03 9.45 -27.43
C PRO A 28 17.32 9.50 -28.79
N GLN A 29 17.52 8.45 -29.59
CA GLN A 29 16.88 8.34 -30.90
C GLN A 29 15.37 8.20 -30.73
N ILE A 30 14.62 9.10 -31.34
CA ILE A 30 13.16 9.02 -31.40
C ILE A 30 12.80 7.75 -32.20
N PRO A 31 11.90 6.88 -31.69
CA PRO A 31 11.56 5.64 -32.37
C PRO A 31 10.98 5.93 -33.76
N THR A 32 11.51 5.25 -34.76
CA THR A 32 11.02 5.35 -36.14
C THR A 32 9.60 4.78 -36.24
N PRO A 33 8.77 5.24 -37.20
CA PRO A 33 7.40 4.74 -37.38
C PRO A 33 7.36 3.22 -37.65
N GLN A 34 8.37 2.66 -38.29
CA GLN A 34 8.53 1.22 -38.51
C GLN A 34 8.79 0.46 -37.19
N ALA A 35 9.54 1.04 -36.25
CA ALA A 35 9.73 0.48 -34.91
C ALA A 35 8.43 0.52 -34.08
N LEU A 36 7.63 1.58 -34.21
CA LEU A 36 6.31 1.66 -33.58
C LEU A 36 5.35 0.59 -34.13
N GLN A 37 5.35 0.36 -35.44
CA GLN A 37 4.56 -0.69 -36.08
C GLN A 37 4.95 -2.10 -35.62
N SER A 38 6.26 -2.37 -35.46
CA SER A 38 6.73 -3.67 -34.97
C SER A 38 6.41 -3.90 -33.48
N TRP A 39 6.30 -2.83 -32.68
CA TRP A 39 5.91 -2.94 -31.28
C TRP A 39 4.40 -3.03 -31.07
N LEU A 40 3.59 -2.52 -32.01
CA LEU A 40 2.13 -2.53 -31.91
C LEU A 40 1.54 -3.91 -31.53
N PRO A 41 1.88 -5.04 -32.18
CA PRO A 41 1.32 -6.34 -31.80
C PRO A 41 1.72 -6.77 -30.38
N LEU A 42 2.93 -6.44 -29.93
CA LEU A 42 3.37 -6.72 -28.56
C LEU A 42 2.59 -5.89 -27.54
N TYR A 43 2.36 -4.61 -27.82
CA TYR A 43 1.56 -3.74 -26.94
C TYR A 43 0.10 -4.18 -26.91
N LEU A 44 -0.48 -4.53 -28.06
CA LEU A 44 -1.85 -5.04 -28.13
C LEU A 44 -2.00 -6.36 -27.37
N SER A 45 -1.09 -7.33 -27.57
CA SER A 45 -1.11 -8.60 -26.84
C SER A 45 -0.95 -8.43 -25.33
N LYS A 46 -0.03 -7.55 -24.89
CA LYS A 46 0.12 -7.24 -23.46
C LYS A 46 -1.13 -6.55 -22.89
N THR A 47 -1.73 -5.63 -23.65
CA THR A 47 -2.94 -4.92 -23.23
C THR A 47 -4.11 -5.90 -23.10
N ASP A 48 -4.28 -6.78 -24.08
CA ASP A 48 -5.31 -7.82 -24.08
C ASP A 48 -5.17 -8.79 -22.90
N SER A 49 -3.95 -9.25 -22.63
CA SER A 49 -3.64 -10.06 -21.45
C SER A 49 -4.03 -9.33 -20.17
N VAL A 50 -3.56 -8.09 -19.98
CA VAL A 50 -3.90 -7.27 -18.80
C VAL A 50 -5.41 -7.07 -18.65
N LEU A 51 -6.12 -6.80 -19.75
CA LEU A 51 -7.56 -6.59 -19.74
C LEU A 51 -8.31 -7.87 -19.36
N THR A 52 -7.84 -9.02 -19.84
CA THR A 52 -8.37 -10.35 -19.48
C THR A 52 -8.18 -10.63 -17.99
N HIS A 53 -6.99 -10.38 -17.44
CA HIS A 53 -6.73 -10.52 -16.01
C HIS A 53 -7.60 -9.58 -15.17
N LEU A 54 -7.76 -8.33 -15.61
CA LEU A 54 -8.58 -7.34 -14.94
C LEU A 54 -10.06 -7.74 -14.95
N SER A 55 -10.56 -8.25 -16.09
CA SER A 55 -11.92 -8.77 -16.21
C SER A 55 -12.17 -9.94 -15.25
N LYS A 56 -11.25 -10.92 -15.20
CA LYS A 56 -11.31 -12.04 -14.23
C LYS A 56 -11.25 -11.57 -12.77
N LEU A 57 -10.49 -10.52 -12.47
CA LEU A 57 -10.41 -9.97 -11.13
C LEU A 57 -11.74 -9.30 -10.74
N LEU A 58 -12.28 -8.46 -11.63
CA LEU A 58 -13.51 -7.69 -11.42
C LEU A 58 -14.79 -8.54 -11.46
N SER A 59 -14.73 -9.74 -12.02
CA SER A 59 -15.88 -10.67 -12.03
C SER A 59 -16.25 -11.19 -10.64
N THR A 60 -15.38 -11.00 -9.64
CA THR A 60 -15.64 -11.41 -8.25
C THR A 60 -15.76 -10.20 -7.33
N PRO A 61 -16.70 -10.21 -6.35
CA PRO A 61 -16.80 -9.15 -5.36
C PRO A 61 -15.49 -8.95 -4.56
N SER A 62 -14.79 -10.05 -4.26
CA SER A 62 -13.51 -9.99 -3.55
C SER A 62 -12.40 -9.35 -4.37
N GLY A 63 -12.31 -9.61 -5.68
CA GLY A 63 -11.31 -9.00 -6.54
C GLY A 63 -11.56 -7.51 -6.72
N THR A 64 -12.83 -7.12 -6.89
CA THR A 64 -13.25 -5.70 -6.91
C THR A 64 -12.90 -4.99 -5.60
N ASP A 65 -13.19 -5.58 -4.43
CA ASP A 65 -12.84 -4.96 -3.14
C ASP A 65 -11.33 -4.80 -2.96
N VAL A 66 -10.53 -5.81 -3.30
CA VAL A 66 -9.07 -5.74 -3.17
C VAL A 66 -8.45 -4.71 -4.11
N LEU A 67 -8.95 -4.60 -5.34
CA LEU A 67 -8.51 -3.57 -6.28
C LEU A 67 -8.84 -2.17 -5.74
N LEU A 68 -10.09 -1.95 -5.32
CA LEU A 68 -10.52 -0.69 -4.72
C LEU A 68 -9.74 -0.37 -3.45
N CYS A 69 -9.47 -1.37 -2.59
CA CYS A 69 -8.61 -1.22 -1.41
C CYS A 69 -7.24 -0.66 -1.78
N THR A 70 -6.61 -1.28 -2.79
CA THR A 70 -5.28 -0.88 -3.25
C THR A 70 -5.30 0.54 -3.81
N ILE A 71 -6.26 0.87 -4.68
CA ILE A 71 -6.39 2.21 -5.26
C ILE A 71 -6.69 3.25 -4.18
N GLY A 72 -7.59 2.94 -3.25
CA GLY A 72 -8.02 3.85 -2.19
C GLY A 72 -6.88 4.24 -1.26
N TYR A 73 -6.11 3.26 -0.76
CA TYR A 73 -4.97 3.54 0.12
C TYR A 73 -3.76 4.11 -0.63
N SER A 74 -3.51 3.68 -1.87
CA SER A 74 -2.45 4.26 -2.71
C SER A 74 -2.74 5.73 -3.02
N SER A 75 -4.00 6.07 -3.25
CA SER A 75 -4.44 7.46 -3.44
C SER A 75 -4.24 8.28 -2.16
N LEU A 76 -4.58 7.74 -0.99
CA LEU A 76 -4.33 8.42 0.29
C LEU A 76 -2.84 8.67 0.53
N LEU A 77 -2.00 7.67 0.25
CA LEU A 77 -0.55 7.77 0.37
C LEU A 77 0.00 8.84 -0.59
N THR A 78 -0.41 8.80 -1.85
CA THR A 78 -0.01 9.76 -2.87
C THR A 78 -0.43 11.18 -2.50
N SER A 79 -1.65 11.36 -2.00
CA SER A 79 -2.13 12.65 -1.49
C SER A 79 -1.24 13.20 -0.37
N ASN A 80 -0.87 12.35 0.59
CA ASN A 80 -0.01 12.73 1.70
C ASN A 80 1.42 13.08 1.24
N LEU A 81 1.97 12.33 0.29
CA LEU A 81 3.28 12.61 -0.30
C LEU A 81 3.28 13.95 -1.05
N LEU A 82 2.29 14.17 -1.92
CA LEU A 82 2.14 15.42 -2.68
C LEU A 82 1.95 16.63 -1.76
N SER A 83 1.14 16.48 -0.70
CA SER A 83 0.93 17.54 0.31
C SER A 83 2.23 17.88 1.04
N ARG A 84 3.00 16.86 1.46
CA ARG A 84 4.30 17.08 2.13
C ARG A 84 5.31 17.76 1.23
N LEU A 85 5.40 17.34 -0.04
CA LEU A 85 6.25 17.96 -1.06
C LEU A 85 5.86 19.42 -1.29
N SER A 86 4.56 19.70 -1.47
CA SER A 86 4.06 21.05 -1.65
C SER A 86 4.34 21.95 -0.43
N LEU A 87 4.07 21.46 0.78
CA LEU A 87 4.35 22.19 2.01
C LEU A 87 5.85 22.43 2.22
N HIS A 88 6.70 21.46 1.87
CA HIS A 88 8.14 21.65 1.92
C HIS A 88 8.58 22.77 0.97
N GLN A 89 8.10 22.77 -0.27
CA GLN A 89 8.41 23.83 -1.23
C GLN A 89 7.91 25.20 -0.73
N ILE A 90 6.71 25.27 -0.13
CA ILE A 90 6.14 26.53 0.38
C ILE A 90 7.01 27.05 1.54
N ARG A 91 7.42 26.17 2.44
CA ARG A 91 8.31 26.54 3.56
C ARG A 91 9.67 27.02 3.10
N GLN A 92 10.26 26.39 2.08
CA GLN A 92 11.54 26.83 1.54
C GLN A 92 11.41 28.20 0.86
N ALA A 93 10.38 28.40 0.04
CA ALA A 93 10.11 29.70 -0.58
C ALA A 93 9.89 30.81 0.48
N ALA A 94 9.11 30.52 1.52
CA ALA A 94 8.87 31.46 2.62
C ALA A 94 10.15 31.81 3.38
N ARG A 95 11.01 30.82 3.66
CA ARG A 95 12.31 31.05 4.33
C ARG A 95 13.22 31.95 3.49
N LEU A 96 13.33 31.69 2.19
CA LEU A 96 14.13 32.52 1.29
C LEU A 96 13.60 33.96 1.22
N LEU A 97 12.28 34.15 1.23
CA LEU A 97 11.67 35.48 1.28
C LEU A 97 11.96 36.19 2.60
N ILE A 98 11.84 35.49 3.72
CA ILE A 98 12.15 36.03 5.06
C ILE A 98 13.64 36.41 5.15
N GLU A 99 14.54 35.54 4.69
CA GLU A 99 15.98 35.79 4.69
C GLU A 99 16.34 37.02 3.86
N LYS A 100 15.78 37.13 2.64
CA LYS A 100 15.96 38.32 1.80
C LYS A 100 15.36 39.57 2.43
N ALA A 101 14.22 39.46 3.11
CA ALA A 101 13.59 40.59 3.79
C ALA A 101 14.44 41.10 4.95
N ILE A 102 15.06 40.20 5.73
CA ILE A 102 15.95 40.54 6.84
C ILE A 102 17.26 41.17 6.35
N ALA A 103 17.77 40.74 5.19
CA ALA A 103 19.00 41.28 4.60
C ALA A 103 18.85 42.73 4.05
N LEU A 104 17.63 43.27 4.00
CA LEU A 104 17.39 44.63 3.51
C LEU A 104 17.75 45.69 4.58
N PRO A 105 18.21 46.89 4.16
CA PRO A 105 18.48 47.99 5.08
C PRO A 105 17.23 48.39 5.91
N PRO A 106 17.42 48.91 7.14
CA PRO A 106 16.32 49.44 7.93
C PRO A 106 15.59 50.56 7.16
N ASN A 107 14.26 50.61 7.29
CA ASN A 107 13.33 51.50 6.57
C ASN A 107 13.09 51.20 5.07
N THR A 108 13.41 49.99 4.60
CA THR A 108 13.05 49.58 3.23
C THR A 108 11.61 49.06 3.19
N THR A 109 10.74 49.69 2.39
CA THR A 109 9.36 49.23 2.17
C THR A 109 9.35 48.04 1.20
N ILE A 110 8.80 46.90 1.61
CA ILE A 110 8.66 45.72 0.75
C ILE A 110 7.25 45.71 0.16
N VAL A 111 7.14 45.81 -1.17
CA VAL A 111 5.88 45.63 -1.90
C VAL A 111 5.82 44.19 -2.42
N LEU A 112 4.95 43.39 -1.81
CA LEU A 112 4.71 42.00 -2.23
C LEU A 112 3.50 41.97 -3.17
N SER A 113 3.76 41.84 -4.47
CA SER A 113 2.70 41.56 -5.45
C SER A 113 2.44 40.04 -5.47
N PRO A 114 1.19 39.56 -5.24
CA PRO A 114 0.86 38.14 -5.21
C PRO A 114 1.26 37.39 -6.49
N SER A 115 1.29 38.07 -7.63
CA SER A 115 1.71 37.57 -8.94
C SER A 115 3.20 37.29 -9.05
N ASN A 116 4.05 37.92 -8.23
CA ASN A 116 5.51 37.83 -8.30
C ASN A 116 6.10 36.96 -7.19
N ILE A 117 5.28 36.48 -6.26
CA ILE A 117 5.72 35.53 -5.25
C ILE A 117 5.96 34.19 -5.97
N PRO A 118 7.16 33.59 -5.89
CA PRO A 118 7.41 32.25 -6.41
C PRO A 118 6.68 31.23 -5.52
N VAL A 119 5.35 31.16 -5.65
CA VAL A 119 4.53 30.17 -4.97
C VAL A 119 4.76 28.85 -5.68
N PRO A 120 5.16 27.78 -4.97
CA PRO A 120 5.31 26.46 -5.57
C PRO A 120 4.02 26.03 -6.25
N SER A 121 4.16 25.29 -7.35
CA SER A 121 3.05 24.94 -8.24
C SER A 121 1.79 24.48 -7.49
N SER A 122 0.72 25.27 -7.56
CA SER A 122 -0.62 24.98 -7.01
C SER A 122 -1.19 23.64 -7.49
N ARG A 123 -0.64 23.12 -8.60
CA ARG A 123 -0.95 21.82 -9.19
C ARG A 123 -0.70 20.65 -8.23
N LEU A 124 0.38 20.65 -7.45
CA LEU A 124 0.69 19.54 -6.54
C LEU A 124 -0.34 19.45 -5.41
N LEU A 125 -0.69 20.60 -4.83
CA LEU A 125 -1.71 20.68 -3.79
C LEU A 125 -3.09 20.31 -4.34
N LEU A 126 -3.43 20.80 -5.55
CA LEU A 126 -4.68 20.43 -6.22
C LEU A 126 -4.76 18.92 -6.47
N LEU A 127 -3.69 18.30 -6.96
CA LEU A 127 -3.62 16.85 -7.16
C LEU A 127 -3.74 16.10 -5.83
N ALA A 128 -3.09 16.59 -4.77
CA ALA A 128 -3.20 16.01 -3.44
C ALA A 128 -4.66 15.99 -2.96
N THR A 129 -5.39 17.09 -3.12
CA THR A 129 -6.81 17.17 -2.78
C THR A 129 -7.65 16.21 -3.62
N ARG A 130 -7.40 16.09 -4.92
CA ARG A 130 -8.10 15.15 -5.81
C ARG A 130 -7.88 13.69 -5.41
N PHE A 131 -6.64 13.31 -5.10
CA PHE A 131 -6.34 11.94 -4.62
C PHE A 131 -6.98 11.66 -3.25
N LYS A 132 -7.04 12.65 -2.36
CA LYS A 132 -7.75 12.51 -1.07
C LYS A 132 -9.24 12.30 -1.28
N ALA A 133 -9.86 13.06 -2.18
CA ALA A 133 -11.27 12.91 -2.52
C ALA A 133 -11.57 11.53 -3.14
N LEU A 134 -10.70 11.05 -4.05
CA LEU A 134 -10.83 9.71 -4.63
C LEU A 134 -10.75 8.61 -3.55
N SER A 135 -9.78 8.72 -2.63
CA SER A 135 -9.65 7.79 -1.51
C SER A 135 -10.91 7.76 -0.62
N ALA A 136 -11.47 8.94 -0.30
CA ALA A 136 -12.68 9.06 0.49
C ALA A 136 -13.90 8.43 -0.22
N LEU A 137 -14.07 8.68 -1.52
CA LEU A 137 -15.15 8.09 -2.32
C LEU A 137 -15.07 6.56 -2.35
N ILE A 138 -13.87 6.02 -2.57
CA ILE A 138 -13.63 4.57 -2.56
C ILE A 138 -13.92 3.99 -1.18
N SER A 139 -13.50 4.67 -0.11
CA SER A 139 -13.79 4.24 1.26
C SER A 139 -15.28 4.19 1.56
N ASP A 140 -16.05 5.19 1.11
CA ASP A 140 -17.51 5.22 1.23
C ASP A 140 -18.16 4.05 0.49
N PHE A 141 -17.81 3.85 -0.79
CA PHE A 141 -18.33 2.74 -1.60
C PHE A 141 -18.01 1.37 -0.98
N ARG A 142 -16.78 1.17 -0.51
CA ARG A 142 -16.39 -0.09 0.13
C ARG A 142 -17.14 -0.32 1.43
N THR A 143 -17.41 0.73 2.21
CA THR A 143 -18.19 0.63 3.44
C THR A 143 -19.65 0.27 3.16
N PHE A 144 -20.23 0.89 2.12
CA PHE A 144 -21.55 0.48 1.61
C PHE A 144 -21.56 -1.00 1.16
N GLY A 145 -20.57 -1.43 0.39
CA GLY A 145 -20.46 -2.83 -0.06
C GLY A 145 -20.33 -3.84 1.09
N ARG A 146 -19.75 -3.43 2.23
CA ARG A 146 -19.64 -4.27 3.44
C ARG A 146 -20.97 -4.51 4.15
N LEU A 147 -22.06 -3.81 3.82
CA LEU A 147 -23.37 -4.07 4.43
C LEU A 147 -23.81 -5.54 4.30
N TRP A 148 -23.44 -6.21 3.21
CA TRP A 148 -23.68 -7.64 2.97
C TRP A 148 -22.76 -8.58 3.77
N GLY A 149 -21.80 -8.03 4.53
CA GLY A 149 -20.81 -8.78 5.31
C GLY A 149 -21.43 -9.71 6.36
N LEU A 150 -22.62 -9.37 6.89
CA LEU A 150 -23.33 -10.23 7.85
C LEU A 150 -23.68 -11.60 7.25
N LEU A 151 -23.99 -11.66 5.95
CA LEU A 151 -24.28 -12.93 5.26
C LEU A 151 -23.01 -13.78 5.14
N ALA A 152 -21.87 -13.15 4.86
CA ALA A 152 -20.58 -13.84 4.81
C ALA A 152 -20.18 -14.37 6.19
N ILE A 153 -20.37 -13.58 7.25
CA ILE A 153 -20.11 -13.98 8.64
C ILE A 153 -21.05 -15.11 9.05
N TYR A 154 -22.34 -15.05 8.71
CA TYR A 154 -23.28 -16.15 8.96
C TYR A 154 -22.86 -17.44 8.27
N LYS A 155 -22.47 -17.37 6.98
CA LYS A 155 -21.96 -18.53 6.26
C LYS A 155 -20.72 -19.11 6.93
N TRP A 156 -19.80 -18.27 7.38
CA TRP A 156 -18.60 -18.69 8.10
C TRP A 156 -18.90 -19.29 9.47
N ALA A 157 -19.84 -18.71 10.22
CA ALA A 157 -20.32 -19.24 11.50
C ALA A 157 -20.95 -20.63 11.32
N LYS A 158 -21.82 -20.79 10.32
CA LYS A 158 -22.44 -22.08 9.99
C LYS A 158 -21.41 -23.13 9.58
N ALA A 159 -20.42 -22.76 8.77
CA ALA A 159 -19.34 -23.67 8.40
C ALA A 159 -18.50 -24.10 9.62
N THR A 160 -18.17 -23.16 10.51
CA THR A 160 -17.45 -23.44 11.77
C THR A 160 -18.25 -24.36 12.70
N TRP A 161 -19.57 -24.23 12.71
CA TRP A 161 -20.45 -25.09 13.52
C TRP A 161 -20.55 -26.51 12.98
N ASN A 162 -20.75 -26.64 11.66
CA ASN A 162 -20.94 -27.94 11.00
C ASN A 162 -19.62 -28.72 10.84
N SER A 163 -18.49 -28.02 10.75
CA SER A 163 -17.18 -28.61 10.52
C SER A 163 -16.14 -27.87 11.37
N PRO A 164 -16.17 -28.07 12.70
CA PRO A 164 -15.27 -27.36 13.60
C PRO A 164 -13.82 -27.82 13.41
N PRO A 165 -12.82 -26.93 13.59
CA PRO A 165 -11.41 -27.34 13.60
C PRO A 165 -11.15 -28.47 14.59
N GLU A 166 -10.31 -29.44 14.20
CA GLU A 166 -9.95 -30.58 15.05
C GLU A 166 -9.28 -30.11 16.34
N ASP A 167 -8.35 -29.15 16.23
CA ASP A 167 -7.70 -28.55 17.38
C ASP A 167 -8.66 -27.67 18.19
N THR A 168 -8.80 -27.99 19.46
CA THR A 168 -9.59 -27.24 20.44
C THR A 168 -9.16 -25.78 20.60
N LEU A 169 -7.87 -25.48 20.49
CA LEU A 169 -7.36 -24.12 20.60
C LEU A 169 -7.78 -23.30 19.38
N ILE A 170 -7.48 -23.80 18.17
CA ILE A 170 -7.90 -23.16 16.91
C ILE A 170 -9.43 -23.03 16.85
N ARG A 171 -10.18 -24.04 17.31
CA ARG A 171 -11.65 -23.99 17.39
C ARG A 171 -12.13 -22.82 18.24
N LYS A 172 -11.58 -22.65 19.45
CA LYS A 172 -11.91 -21.52 20.33
C LYS A 172 -11.54 -20.18 19.68
N ILE A 173 -10.36 -20.09 19.06
CA ILE A 173 -9.95 -18.89 18.32
C ILE A 173 -11.00 -18.53 17.26
N VAL A 174 -11.36 -19.48 16.39
CA VAL A 174 -12.30 -19.23 15.30
C VAL A 174 -13.69 -18.83 15.83
N GLN A 175 -14.18 -19.47 16.89
CA GLN A 175 -15.45 -19.08 17.53
C GLN A 175 -15.43 -17.65 18.05
N ILE A 176 -14.35 -17.24 18.72
CA ILE A 176 -14.18 -15.85 19.19
C ILE A 176 -14.07 -14.90 18.00
N GLN A 177 -13.33 -15.26 16.95
CA GLN A 177 -13.21 -14.45 15.75
C GLN A 177 -14.57 -14.26 15.04
N VAL A 178 -15.42 -15.29 14.96
CA VAL A 178 -16.77 -15.19 14.40
C VAL A 178 -17.61 -14.19 15.20
N LEU A 179 -17.61 -14.31 16.53
CA LEU A 179 -18.35 -13.40 17.40
C LEU A 179 -17.83 -11.96 17.30
N ALA A 180 -16.51 -11.79 17.28
CA ALA A 180 -15.88 -10.49 17.11
C ALA A 180 -16.26 -9.83 15.77
N ASN A 181 -16.23 -10.59 14.66
CA ASN A 181 -16.64 -10.06 13.36
C ASN A 181 -18.14 -9.76 13.28
N LEU A 182 -18.99 -10.54 13.95
CA LEU A 182 -20.41 -10.24 14.07
C LEU A 182 -20.64 -8.89 14.75
N CYS A 183 -20.01 -8.66 15.91
CA CYS A 183 -20.08 -7.39 16.63
C CYS A 183 -19.52 -6.23 15.79
N TYR A 184 -18.36 -6.44 15.14
CA TYR A 184 -17.77 -5.47 14.21
C TYR A 184 -18.77 -5.06 13.13
N GLN A 185 -19.37 -6.03 12.43
CA GLN A 185 -20.19 -5.75 11.27
C GLN A 185 -21.52 -5.09 11.66
N VAL A 186 -22.15 -5.50 12.76
CA VAL A 186 -23.38 -4.87 13.26
C VAL A 186 -23.13 -3.40 13.63
N LEU A 187 -22.04 -3.13 14.37
CA LEU A 187 -21.69 -1.77 14.79
C LEU A 187 -21.27 -0.89 13.61
N GLU A 188 -20.47 -1.40 12.68
CA GLU A 188 -20.08 -0.69 11.46
C GLU A 188 -21.32 -0.35 10.60
N ASN A 189 -22.20 -1.33 10.36
CA ASN A 189 -23.41 -1.12 9.57
C ASN A 189 -24.30 -0.05 10.22
N GLY A 190 -24.50 -0.12 11.54
CA GLY A 190 -25.30 0.87 12.27
C GLY A 190 -24.69 2.27 12.21
N ALA A 191 -23.38 2.39 12.43
CA ALA A 191 -22.67 3.66 12.33
C ALA A 191 -22.75 4.25 10.91
N TYR A 192 -22.57 3.42 9.88
CA TYR A 192 -22.63 3.84 8.49
C TYR A 192 -24.04 4.30 8.08
N LEU A 193 -25.07 3.49 8.34
CA LEU A 193 -26.46 3.86 8.03
C LEU A 193 -26.90 5.13 8.78
N SER A 194 -26.46 5.29 10.03
CA SER A 194 -26.72 6.52 10.77
C SER A 194 -25.99 7.73 10.18
N SER A 195 -24.76 7.59 9.70
CA SER A 195 -24.03 8.67 9.01
C SER A 195 -24.74 9.17 7.74
N LYS A 196 -25.61 8.34 7.15
CA LYS A 196 -26.46 8.66 5.99
C LYS A 196 -27.88 9.11 6.38
N ASN A 197 -28.13 9.38 7.67
CA ASN A 197 -29.42 9.78 8.22
C ASN A 197 -30.55 8.74 8.05
N ILE A 198 -30.21 7.46 7.86
CA ILE A 198 -31.19 6.37 7.82
C ILE A 198 -31.58 5.95 9.24
N LEU A 199 -30.60 5.97 10.16
CA LEU A 199 -30.81 5.70 11.59
C LEU A 199 -30.59 6.98 12.40
N SER A 200 -31.49 7.25 13.36
CA SER A 200 -31.47 8.42 14.23
C SER A 200 -30.49 8.28 15.41
N TRP A 201 -29.22 7.93 15.16
CA TRP A 201 -28.18 7.98 16.20
C TRP A 201 -27.51 9.35 16.22
N ASP A 202 -27.22 9.83 17.42
CA ASP A 202 -26.40 11.01 17.66
C ASP A 202 -24.95 10.77 17.24
N LYS A 203 -24.21 11.86 16.98
CA LYS A 203 -22.80 11.80 16.57
C LYS A 203 -21.91 11.07 17.58
N THR A 204 -22.23 11.16 18.88
CA THR A 204 -21.46 10.48 19.92
C THR A 204 -21.68 8.96 19.87
N LYS A 205 -22.91 8.50 19.67
CA LYS A 205 -23.19 7.07 19.46
C LYS A 205 -22.59 6.54 18.16
N GLN A 206 -22.61 7.30 17.07
CA GLN A 206 -21.91 6.93 15.82
C GLN A 206 -20.41 6.74 16.04
N ALA A 207 -19.76 7.71 16.70
CA ALA A 207 -18.33 7.63 17.02
C ALA A 207 -18.00 6.43 17.92
N LYS A 208 -18.80 6.22 18.98
CA LYS A 208 -18.64 5.06 19.87
C LYS A 208 -18.82 3.74 19.13
N ALA A 209 -19.83 3.63 18.27
CA ALA A 209 -20.05 2.43 17.46
C ALA A 209 -18.87 2.16 16.52
N GLY A 210 -18.32 3.19 15.88
CA GLY A 210 -17.12 3.08 15.04
C GLY A 210 -15.88 2.62 15.82
N ILE A 211 -15.67 3.14 17.03
CA ILE A 211 -14.53 2.73 17.88
C ILE A 211 -14.68 1.29 18.34
N TRP A 212 -15.87 0.92 18.84
CA TRP A 212 -16.11 -0.43 19.34
C TRP A 212 -16.11 -1.47 18.22
N SER A 213 -16.61 -1.14 17.02
CA SER A 213 -16.50 -2.03 15.88
C SER A 213 -15.03 -2.35 15.61
N VAL A 214 -14.18 -1.33 15.47
CA VAL A 214 -12.74 -1.50 15.22
C VAL A 214 -12.05 -2.27 16.35
N ARG A 215 -12.44 -2.10 17.61
CA ARG A 215 -11.90 -2.92 18.72
C ARG A 215 -12.22 -4.40 18.53
N CYS A 216 -13.42 -4.75 18.08
CA CYS A 216 -13.74 -6.12 17.72
C CYS A 216 -12.89 -6.62 16.54
N TRP A 217 -12.64 -5.77 15.54
CA TRP A 217 -11.73 -6.11 14.44
C TRP A 217 -10.28 -6.30 14.90
N MET A 218 -9.80 -5.48 15.83
CA MET A 218 -8.48 -5.61 16.46
C MET A 218 -8.33 -6.98 17.17
N VAL A 219 -9.35 -7.42 17.90
CA VAL A 219 -9.39 -8.77 18.50
C VAL A 219 -9.26 -9.84 17.42
N HIS A 220 -10.00 -9.71 16.31
CA HIS A 220 -9.90 -10.65 15.19
C HIS A 220 -8.48 -10.71 14.61
N VAL A 221 -7.85 -9.56 14.33
CA VAL A 221 -6.48 -9.49 13.77
C VAL A 221 -5.46 -10.09 14.73
N GLY A 222 -5.55 -9.77 16.03
CA GLY A 222 -4.65 -10.35 17.04
C GLY A 222 -4.77 -11.86 17.11
N LEU A 223 -6.00 -12.38 17.12
CA LEU A 223 -6.29 -13.81 17.09
C LEU A 223 -5.79 -14.49 15.80
N ASP A 224 -5.88 -13.80 14.66
CA ASP A 224 -5.43 -14.34 13.38
C ASP A 224 -3.89 -14.46 13.33
N ILE A 225 -3.16 -13.49 13.90
CA ILE A 225 -1.70 -13.58 14.05
C ILE A 225 -1.31 -14.76 14.94
N VAL A 226 -1.99 -14.95 16.08
CA VAL A 226 -1.76 -16.10 16.97
C VAL A 226 -2.02 -17.42 16.25
N LYS A 227 -3.16 -17.52 15.54
CA LYS A 227 -3.51 -18.69 14.74
C LYS A 227 -2.45 -18.99 13.67
N LEU A 228 -2.00 -17.99 12.92
CA LEU A 228 -0.94 -18.13 11.92
C LEU A 228 0.38 -18.63 12.54
N GLY A 229 0.72 -18.16 13.74
CA GLY A 229 1.91 -18.63 14.47
C GLY A 229 1.80 -20.10 14.90
N ILE A 230 0.63 -20.53 15.37
CA ILE A 230 0.35 -21.93 15.73
C ILE A 230 0.41 -22.84 14.49
N GLU A 231 -0.21 -22.41 13.39
CA GLU A 231 -0.20 -23.17 12.12
C GLU A 231 1.22 -23.34 11.58
N TYR A 232 2.03 -22.27 11.64
CA TYR A 232 3.44 -22.33 11.23
C TYR A 232 4.25 -23.30 12.09
N GLY A 233 4.19 -23.16 13.42
CA GLY A 233 4.98 -24.00 14.32
C GLY A 233 4.61 -25.49 14.30
N ARG A 234 3.40 -25.85 13.84
CA ARG A 234 3.00 -27.25 13.63
C ARG A 234 3.46 -27.78 12.28
N ARG A 235 3.22 -27.00 11.22
CA ARG A 235 3.57 -27.42 9.87
C ARG A 235 5.07 -27.52 9.67
N ASP A 236 5.86 -26.68 10.33
CA ASP A 236 7.33 -26.77 10.34
C ASP A 236 7.82 -28.11 10.92
N LYS A 237 7.13 -28.65 11.95
CA LYS A 237 7.45 -29.95 12.55
C LYS A 237 7.07 -31.13 11.66
N GLU A 238 5.97 -31.04 10.93
CA GLU A 238 5.52 -32.07 9.98
C GLU A 238 6.38 -32.13 8.69
N MET A 239 7.15 -31.08 8.42
CA MET A 239 7.93 -30.92 7.19
C MET A 239 9.34 -31.50 7.23
N ALA A 240 9.78 -32.05 8.38
CA ALA A 240 11.10 -32.67 8.51
C ALA A 240 11.36 -33.84 7.54
N GLU A 241 10.32 -34.39 6.89
CA GLU A 241 10.41 -35.61 6.06
C GLU A 241 9.74 -35.54 4.67
N VAL A 242 9.66 -34.35 4.05
CA VAL A 242 8.79 -34.18 2.86
C VAL A 242 9.58 -34.00 1.55
N LYS A 243 9.36 -34.89 0.57
CA LYS A 243 9.81 -34.78 -0.85
C LYS A 243 8.64 -34.93 -1.84
N GLY A 244 8.75 -34.35 -3.02
CA GLY A 244 7.82 -34.58 -4.15
C GLY A 244 6.59 -33.66 -4.18
N GLU A 245 5.40 -34.19 -4.46
CA GLU A 245 4.15 -33.41 -4.62
C GLU A 245 3.81 -32.55 -3.39
N LYS A 246 4.09 -33.06 -2.20
CA LYS A 246 3.94 -32.33 -0.93
C LYS A 246 4.81 -31.07 -0.83
N GLU A 247 5.89 -30.97 -1.61
CA GLU A 247 6.73 -29.76 -1.69
C GLU A 247 6.02 -28.62 -2.45
N LYS A 248 5.25 -28.95 -3.50
CA LYS A 248 4.42 -27.96 -4.20
C LYS A 248 3.29 -27.46 -3.30
N GLU A 249 2.60 -28.37 -2.61
CA GLU A 249 1.56 -27.99 -1.64
C GLU A 249 2.12 -27.12 -0.51
N HIS A 250 3.32 -27.43 -0.02
CA HIS A 250 3.99 -26.63 0.97
C HIS A 250 4.31 -25.23 0.46
N ARG A 251 4.83 -25.09 -0.77
CA ARG A 251 5.08 -23.78 -1.39
C ARG A 251 3.79 -22.95 -1.49
N GLU A 252 2.70 -23.55 -1.96
CA GLU A 252 1.41 -22.85 -2.08
C GLU A 252 0.86 -22.45 -0.70
N TRP A 253 0.99 -23.33 0.30
CA TRP A 253 0.62 -23.02 1.67
C TRP A 253 1.47 -21.88 2.24
N MET A 254 2.78 -21.90 2.03
CA MET A 254 3.70 -20.84 2.46
C MET A 254 3.39 -19.50 1.79
N GLU A 255 3.03 -19.49 0.50
CA GLU A 255 2.59 -18.28 -0.18
C GLU A 255 1.30 -17.72 0.45
N ARG A 256 0.30 -18.57 0.74
CA ARG A 256 -0.95 -18.17 1.42
C ARG A 256 -0.70 -17.67 2.84
N TRP A 257 0.16 -18.36 3.59
CA TRP A 257 0.52 -18.02 4.96
C TRP A 257 1.25 -16.68 5.01
N ARG A 258 2.27 -16.49 4.16
CA ARG A 258 3.04 -15.23 4.08
C ARG A 258 2.16 -14.06 3.68
N LYS A 259 1.27 -14.25 2.70
CA LYS A 259 0.27 -13.23 2.33
C LYS A 259 -0.57 -12.84 3.54
N SER A 260 -1.13 -13.82 4.25
CA SER A 260 -2.00 -13.58 5.41
C SER A 260 -1.25 -12.89 6.55
N LEU A 261 0.00 -13.28 6.81
CA LEU A 261 0.85 -12.63 7.81
C LEU A 261 1.13 -11.18 7.46
N ILE A 262 1.57 -10.88 6.23
CA ILE A 262 1.86 -9.50 5.79
C ILE A 262 0.62 -8.61 5.92
N VAL A 263 -0.54 -9.13 5.48
CA VAL A 263 -1.81 -8.38 5.55
C VAL A 263 -2.21 -8.10 7.00
N ASN A 264 -2.12 -9.10 7.89
CA ASN A 264 -2.42 -8.89 9.31
C ASN A 264 -1.44 -7.96 10.00
N LEU A 265 -0.14 -8.07 9.71
CA LEU A 265 0.88 -7.15 10.26
C LEU A 265 0.70 -5.71 9.78
N ALA A 266 0.23 -5.52 8.54
CA ALA A 266 -0.13 -4.21 8.03
C ALA A 266 -1.38 -3.65 8.71
N TYR A 267 -2.40 -4.48 8.94
CA TYR A 267 -3.64 -4.05 9.61
C TYR A 267 -3.50 -3.87 11.12
N ALA A 268 -2.64 -4.63 11.81
CA ALA A 268 -2.48 -4.57 13.26
C ALA A 268 -2.33 -3.13 13.81
N PRO A 269 -1.34 -2.32 13.38
CA PRO A 269 -1.23 -0.92 13.82
C PRO A 269 -2.41 -0.04 13.38
N LEU A 270 -3.09 -0.36 12.28
CA LEU A 270 -4.26 0.38 11.81
C LEU A 270 -5.49 0.13 12.68
N THR A 271 -5.71 -1.13 13.10
CA THR A 271 -6.79 -1.46 14.02
C THR A 271 -6.60 -0.76 15.37
N VAL A 272 -5.36 -0.65 15.86
CA VAL A 272 -5.06 0.14 17.06
C VAL A 272 -5.33 1.63 16.80
N HIS A 273 -4.83 2.19 15.70
CA HIS A 273 -5.06 3.59 15.33
C HIS A 273 -6.56 3.95 15.29
N TRP A 274 -7.39 3.16 14.63
CA TRP A 274 -8.83 3.44 14.53
C TRP A 274 -9.63 3.08 15.80
N SER A 275 -9.02 2.38 16.77
CA SER A 275 -9.65 2.06 18.06
C SER A 275 -9.54 3.18 19.11
N LEU A 276 -8.82 4.25 18.79
CA LEU A 276 -8.54 5.41 19.64
C LEU A 276 -9.17 6.68 19.06
N GLU A 277 -9.77 7.53 19.89
CA GLU A 277 -10.44 8.77 19.44
C GLU A 277 -9.49 9.75 18.74
N GLY A 278 -8.22 9.83 19.17
CA GLY A 278 -7.21 10.70 18.57
C GLY A 278 -6.33 10.05 17.50
N GLY A 279 -6.49 8.74 17.28
CA GLY A 279 -5.58 7.98 16.43
C GLY A 279 -4.19 7.72 17.03
N LEU A 280 -3.51 6.69 16.53
CA LEU A 280 -2.10 6.39 16.88
C LEU A 280 -1.09 6.93 15.85
N VAL A 281 -1.36 6.69 14.55
CA VAL A 281 -0.44 7.03 13.46
C VAL A 281 -0.97 8.14 12.56
N THR A 282 -0.10 8.75 11.76
CA THR A 282 -0.48 9.78 10.77
C THR A 282 -1.20 9.17 9.56
N GLU A 283 -1.96 9.98 8.82
CA GLU A 283 -2.62 9.55 7.57
C GLU A 283 -1.65 8.95 6.54
N PHE A 284 -0.38 9.37 6.56
CA PHE A 284 0.67 8.77 5.74
C PHE A 284 0.86 7.28 6.04
N TRP A 285 0.92 6.91 7.32
CA TRP A 285 1.05 5.51 7.73
C TRP A 285 -0.22 4.72 7.43
N VAL A 286 -1.38 5.35 7.57
CA VAL A 286 -2.67 4.75 7.14
C VAL A 286 -2.62 4.41 5.65
N GLY A 287 -2.23 5.36 4.80
CA GLY A 287 -2.07 5.15 3.37
C GLY A 287 -1.02 4.08 3.05
N LEU A 288 0.14 4.11 3.72
CA LEU A 288 1.23 3.17 3.47
C LEU A 288 0.85 1.73 3.84
N LEU A 289 0.42 1.51 5.07
CA LEU A 289 0.07 0.18 5.56
C LEU A 289 -1.15 -0.39 4.83
N GLY A 290 -2.16 0.44 4.55
CA GLY A 290 -3.29 0.04 3.72
C GLY A 290 -2.89 -0.31 2.29
N THR A 291 -1.91 0.40 1.70
CA THR A 291 -1.35 0.06 0.38
C THR A 291 -0.61 -1.27 0.40
N VAL A 292 0.14 -1.56 1.48
CA VAL A 292 0.81 -2.85 1.65
C VAL A 292 -0.22 -3.99 1.76
N ALA A 293 -1.26 -3.82 2.57
CA ALA A 293 -2.32 -4.82 2.73
C ALA A 293 -3.10 -5.07 1.43
N GLY A 294 -3.55 -3.99 0.78
CA GLY A 294 -4.26 -4.03 -0.50
C GLY A 294 -3.39 -4.60 -1.61
N GLY A 295 -2.19 -4.07 -1.79
CA GLY A 295 -1.26 -4.47 -2.84
C GLY A 295 -0.78 -5.93 -2.71
N THR A 296 -0.54 -6.41 -1.49
CA THR A 296 -0.20 -7.83 -1.25
C THR A 296 -1.37 -8.73 -1.65
N SER A 297 -2.58 -8.35 -1.28
CA SER A 297 -3.81 -9.08 -1.65
C SER A 297 -4.06 -9.05 -3.16
N LEU A 298 -3.85 -7.89 -3.80
CA LEU A 298 -4.04 -7.70 -5.23
C LEU A 298 -3.03 -8.52 -6.02
N ARG A 299 -1.76 -8.49 -5.64
CA ARG A 299 -0.71 -9.30 -6.28
C ARG A 299 -1.02 -10.79 -6.18
N TYR A 300 -1.51 -11.25 -5.03
CA TYR A 300 -1.90 -12.63 -4.83
C TYR A 300 -3.07 -13.02 -5.75
N LEU A 301 -4.14 -12.21 -5.81
CA LEU A 301 -5.28 -12.49 -6.69
C LEU A 301 -4.90 -12.40 -8.17
N TRP A 302 -4.08 -11.43 -8.55
CA TRP A 302 -3.61 -11.25 -9.93
C TRP A 302 -2.82 -12.46 -10.45
N ARG A 303 -1.99 -13.08 -9.60
CA ARG A 303 -1.28 -14.32 -9.93
C ARG A 303 -2.23 -15.50 -10.13
N ASN A 304 -3.37 -15.51 -9.43
CA ASN A 304 -4.36 -16.58 -9.53
C ASN A 304 -5.39 -16.36 -10.64
N THR A 305 -5.40 -15.18 -11.30
CA THR A 305 -6.19 -14.94 -12.52
C THR A 305 -5.39 -15.21 -13.81
N ALA A 306 -4.09 -15.44 -13.67
CA ALA A 306 -3.18 -15.87 -14.74
C ALA A 306 -3.54 -17.24 -15.30
#